data_AF-A0A7X7F876-F1
#
_entry.id   AF-A0A7X7F876-F1
#
_cell.length_a   1.000
_cell.length_b   1.000
_cell.length_c   1.000
_cell.angle_alpha   90.00
_cell.angle_beta   90.00
_cell.angle_gamma   90.00
#
_symmetry.space_group_name_H-M   'P 1'
#
loop_
_entity.id
_entity.type
_entity.pdbx_description
1 polymer ?
#
loop_
_entity_poly.entity_id
_entity_poly.type
_entity_poly.pdbx_seq_one_letter_code
_entity_poly.pdbx_strand_id
1 'polypeptide(L)'
;AKAALAYADDHRGQFPWASRRVNGETVCWDFVTAKDGSVRPGEMWNGYGIASVMQCPAFAGGKANWKNNPYTGYNYNCSYIGKVEGDPAKRKSPARIAEVRDPARTALFGDGQYGGGANKFMRAPVREVAFDASGKSIRLAGTQGFRHRGKTNVAFCDGHVESLAQPYQYGGEEGFTAQDCGFLSPDNRLYSLEK
;
A
#
# COMPACT_ATOMS: atom_id res chain seq x y z
N ALA A 1 -10.22 -1.49 -2.97
CA ALA A 1 -10.41 -0.27 -3.79
C ALA A 1 -11.66 0.53 -3.42
N LYS A 2 -12.86 -0.05 -3.47
CA LYS A 2 -14.13 0.70 -3.22
C LYS A 2 -14.13 1.57 -1.94
N ALA A 3 -13.68 1.06 -0.80
CA ALA A 3 -13.63 1.83 0.44
C ALA A 3 -12.70 3.06 0.36
N ALA A 4 -11.59 2.96 -0.36
CA ALA A 4 -10.69 4.11 -0.58
C ALA A 4 -11.30 5.17 -1.50
N LEU A 5 -12.07 4.74 -2.50
CA LEU A 5 -12.78 5.65 -3.41
C LEU A 5 -13.93 6.35 -2.68
N ALA A 6 -14.70 5.63 -1.86
CA ALA A 6 -15.72 6.22 -0.99
C ALA A 6 -15.12 7.21 0.00
N TYR A 7 -14.02 6.85 0.67
CA TYR A 7 -13.28 7.77 1.52
C TYR A 7 -12.89 9.04 0.76
N ALA A 8 -12.31 8.90 -0.43
CA ALA A 8 -11.88 10.05 -1.21
C ALA A 8 -13.07 10.95 -1.61
N ASP A 9 -14.22 10.38 -1.96
CA ASP A 9 -15.45 11.13 -2.24
C ASP A 9 -15.87 11.99 -1.04
N ASP A 10 -15.89 11.40 0.16
CA ASP A 10 -16.20 12.07 1.43
C ASP A 10 -15.15 13.15 1.81
N HIS A 11 -13.95 13.09 1.23
CA HIS A 11 -12.80 13.93 1.56
C HIS A 11 -12.34 14.81 0.38
N ARG A 12 -13.30 15.30 -0.43
CA ARG A 12 -13.05 16.24 -1.55
C ARG A 12 -12.05 15.69 -2.57
N GLY A 13 -12.17 14.40 -2.86
CA GLY A 13 -11.32 13.63 -3.76
C GLY A 13 -9.97 13.22 -3.18
N GLN A 14 -9.65 13.52 -1.92
CA GLN A 14 -8.34 13.17 -1.33
C GLN A 14 -8.31 11.75 -0.76
N PHE A 15 -7.34 10.95 -1.22
CA PHE A 15 -7.12 9.61 -0.68
C PHE A 15 -6.65 9.63 0.79
N PRO A 16 -6.82 8.54 1.56
CA PRO A 16 -6.41 8.49 2.95
C PRO A 16 -4.89 8.48 3.10
N TRP A 17 -4.42 8.87 4.28
CA TRP A 17 -3.01 8.78 4.63
C TRP A 17 -2.59 7.32 4.70
N ALA A 18 -1.36 7.02 4.25
CA ALA A 18 -0.80 5.70 4.49
C ALA A 18 -0.43 5.57 5.97
N SER A 19 0.17 6.62 6.55
CA SER A 19 0.42 6.74 7.98
C SER A 19 0.66 8.20 8.36
N ARG A 20 0.10 8.64 9.49
CA ARG A 20 0.36 9.94 10.14
C ARG A 20 0.22 9.87 11.64
N ARG A 21 0.78 10.85 12.36
CA ARG A 21 0.61 11.05 13.80
C ARG A 21 -0.44 12.12 14.04
N VAL A 22 -1.49 11.76 14.77
CA VAL A 22 -2.57 12.69 15.14
C VAL A 22 -2.81 12.55 16.64
N ASN A 23 -2.67 13.63 17.40
CA ASN A 23 -2.90 13.66 18.85
C ASN A 23 -2.16 12.56 19.65
N GLY A 24 -1.01 12.10 19.14
CA GLY A 24 -0.20 11.03 19.73
C GLY A 24 -0.66 9.60 19.37
N GLU A 25 -1.63 9.45 18.49
CA GLU A 25 -2.01 8.18 17.85
C GLU A 25 -1.24 7.99 16.53
N THR A 26 -1.01 6.74 16.12
CA THR A 26 -0.58 6.43 14.75
C THR A 26 -1.81 6.06 13.95
N VAL A 27 -2.18 6.91 13.01
CA VAL A 27 -3.34 6.74 12.14
C VAL A 27 -2.86 6.25 10.78
N CYS A 28 -3.28 5.06 10.39
CA CYS A 28 -3.02 4.49 9.07
C CYS A 28 -4.33 4.26 8.31
N TRP A 29 -4.19 3.97 7.02
CA TRP A 29 -5.30 3.61 6.13
C TRP A 29 -6.11 2.40 6.65
N ASP A 30 -5.44 1.46 7.30
CA ASP A 30 -5.99 0.20 7.76
C ASP A 30 -6.37 0.18 9.25
N PHE A 31 -5.50 0.70 10.11
CA PHE A 31 -5.66 0.71 11.56
C PHE A 31 -5.22 2.02 12.19
N VAL A 32 -5.82 2.36 13.32
CA VAL A 32 -5.29 3.34 14.26
C VAL A 32 -4.74 2.62 15.48
N THR A 33 -3.50 2.95 15.87
CA THR A 33 -2.93 2.56 17.17
C THR A 33 -3.00 3.76 18.12
N ALA A 34 -3.78 3.62 19.19
CA ALA A 34 -3.87 4.62 20.25
C ALA A 34 -2.60 4.65 21.13
N LYS A 35 -2.52 5.62 22.04
CA LYS A 35 -1.38 5.79 22.95
C LYS A 35 -1.16 4.61 23.89
N ASP A 36 -2.25 3.97 24.31
CA ASP A 36 -2.26 2.79 25.18
C ASP A 36 -1.94 1.48 24.43
N GLY A 37 -1.71 1.56 23.12
CA GLY A 37 -1.44 0.41 22.26
C GLY A 37 -2.69 -0.30 21.74
N SER A 38 -3.90 0.14 22.12
CA SER A 38 -5.13 -0.40 21.56
C SER A 38 -5.24 -0.12 20.06
N VAL A 39 -5.87 -1.04 19.33
CA VAL A 39 -6.01 -0.99 17.87
C VAL A 39 -7.47 -0.92 17.48
N ARG A 40 -7.82 0.02 16.60
CA ARG A 40 -9.16 0.20 16.03
C ARG A 40 -9.10 0.37 14.51
N PRO A 41 -10.21 0.20 13.78
CA PRO A 41 -10.25 0.45 12.34
C PRO A 41 -9.67 1.81 11.94
N GLY A 42 -8.91 1.83 10.85
CA GLY A 42 -8.26 3.00 10.26
C GLY A 42 -9.22 3.91 9.50
N GLU A 43 -8.65 4.95 8.87
CA GLU A 43 -9.42 6.03 8.22
C GLU A 43 -10.41 5.52 7.17
N MET A 44 -10.06 4.45 6.46
CA MET A 44 -10.87 3.92 5.36
C MET A 44 -12.04 3.04 5.80
N TRP A 45 -12.02 2.56 7.05
CA TRP A 45 -12.97 1.56 7.55
C TRP A 45 -13.64 1.98 8.86
N ASN A 46 -13.36 3.19 9.33
CA ASN A 46 -14.02 3.74 10.50
C ASN A 46 -15.54 3.80 10.25
N GLY A 47 -16.32 3.10 11.08
CA GLY A 47 -17.77 2.96 10.91
C GLY A 47 -18.25 1.68 10.21
N TYR A 48 -17.38 0.91 9.56
CA TYR A 48 -17.76 -0.33 8.86
C TYR A 48 -17.68 -1.60 9.74
N GLY A 49 -17.11 -1.51 10.95
CA GLY A 49 -17.17 -2.55 11.99
C GLY A 49 -16.42 -3.86 11.73
N ILE A 50 -15.95 -4.13 10.51
CA ILE A 50 -15.32 -5.41 10.14
C ILE A 50 -13.84 -5.22 9.84
N ALA A 51 -13.00 -5.33 10.87
CA ALA A 51 -11.54 -5.20 10.75
C ALA A 51 -10.89 -6.37 9.98
N SER A 52 -11.52 -7.55 9.98
CA SER A 52 -10.99 -8.78 9.35
C SER A 52 -10.90 -8.70 7.82
N VAL A 53 -11.55 -7.72 7.18
CA VAL A 53 -11.45 -7.47 5.74
C VAL A 53 -10.00 -7.19 5.30
N MET A 54 -9.14 -6.79 6.25
CA MET A 54 -7.74 -6.49 6.02
C MET A 54 -6.83 -7.73 6.09
N GLN A 55 -7.40 -8.89 6.40
CA GLN A 55 -6.70 -10.17 6.37
C GLN A 55 -6.76 -10.75 4.96
N CYS A 56 -5.61 -11.00 4.34
CA CYS A 56 -5.62 -11.84 3.15
C CYS A 56 -5.75 -13.32 3.56
N PRO A 57 -6.73 -14.09 3.04
CA PRO A 57 -6.92 -15.49 3.40
C PRO A 57 -5.75 -16.39 3.01
N ALA A 58 -5.05 -16.06 1.93
CA ALA A 58 -3.86 -16.78 1.48
C ALA A 58 -2.59 -16.40 2.26
N PHE A 59 -2.67 -15.44 3.20
CA PHE A 59 -1.59 -15.14 4.11
C PHE A 59 -1.79 -15.99 5.37
N ALA A 60 -1.54 -17.30 5.23
CA ALA A 60 -1.68 -18.23 6.34
C ALA A 60 -0.47 -18.09 7.28
N GLY A 61 -0.70 -17.58 8.50
CA GLY A 61 0.20 -17.80 9.63
C GLY A 61 1.32 -16.78 9.88
N GLY A 62 1.35 -15.63 9.20
CA GLY A 62 2.30 -14.57 9.55
C GLY A 62 1.74 -13.60 10.60
N LYS A 63 2.55 -13.23 11.60
CA LYS A 63 2.26 -12.02 12.42
C LYS A 63 2.38 -10.81 11.50
N ALA A 64 1.52 -9.81 11.67
CA ALA A 64 1.73 -8.51 11.02
C ALA A 64 3.12 -7.98 11.39
N ASN A 65 3.92 -7.57 10.41
CA ASN A 65 5.26 -7.04 10.67
C ASN A 65 5.24 -5.59 11.20
N TRP A 66 4.05 -5.03 11.41
CA TRP A 66 3.84 -3.65 11.81
C TRP A 66 2.95 -3.58 13.06
N LYS A 67 3.58 -3.45 14.23
CA LYS A 67 2.92 -3.35 15.53
C LYS A 67 1.96 -4.53 15.81
N ASN A 68 1.03 -4.33 16.74
CA ASN A 68 0.01 -5.31 17.15
C ASN A 68 -1.22 -5.32 16.22
N ASN A 69 -1.06 -5.10 14.91
CA ASN A 69 -2.24 -5.11 14.04
C ASN A 69 -2.85 -6.52 14.01
N PRO A 70 -4.18 -6.62 14.15
CA PRO A 70 -4.85 -7.91 14.23
C PRO A 70 -4.94 -8.62 12.88
N TYR A 71 -4.86 -7.88 11.76
CA TYR A 71 -5.01 -8.40 10.41
C TYR A 71 -4.00 -7.76 9.46
N THR A 72 -3.56 -8.52 8.44
CA THR A 72 -2.57 -8.07 7.46
C THR A 72 -2.66 -8.89 6.16
N GLY A 73 -1.84 -8.52 5.18
CA GLY A 73 -1.67 -9.26 3.93
C GLY A 73 -1.87 -8.40 2.70
N TYR A 74 -2.42 -7.19 2.87
CA TYR A 74 -2.51 -6.19 1.80
C TYR A 74 -1.60 -5.00 2.09
N ASN A 75 -1.16 -4.34 1.02
CA ASN A 75 -0.45 -3.08 1.10
C ASN A 75 -1.14 -1.99 0.28
N TYR A 76 -0.83 -0.73 0.61
CA TYR A 76 -1.41 0.45 0.01
C TYR A 76 -0.31 1.30 -0.63
N ASN A 77 -0.54 1.76 -1.87
CA ASN A 77 0.40 2.59 -2.64
C ASN A 77 0.68 3.89 -1.88
N CYS A 78 1.80 3.94 -1.17
CA CYS A 78 2.21 5.10 -0.40
C CYS A 78 3.32 5.91 -1.07
N SER A 79 3.85 5.41 -2.19
CA SER A 79 4.76 6.18 -3.02
C SER A 79 4.02 7.33 -3.71
N TYR A 80 2.85 7.06 -4.29
CA TYR A 80 2.12 8.05 -5.09
C TYR A 80 0.71 8.36 -4.57
N ILE A 81 -0.03 7.39 -4.03
CA ILE A 81 -1.42 7.60 -3.61
C ILE A 81 -1.50 8.10 -2.15
N GLY A 82 -1.38 7.20 -1.17
CA GLY A 82 -1.24 7.58 0.23
C GLY A 82 0.09 8.28 0.49
N LYS A 83 0.23 8.95 1.64
CA LYS A 83 1.53 9.47 2.12
C LYS A 83 1.86 8.91 3.49
N VAL A 84 3.13 8.60 3.72
CA VAL A 84 3.69 8.37 5.06
C VAL A 84 4.24 9.69 5.57
N GLU A 85 3.72 10.17 6.69
CA GLU A 85 4.25 11.33 7.39
C GLU A 85 5.71 11.08 7.81
N GLY A 86 6.56 12.09 7.63
CA GLY A 86 8.00 11.98 7.84
C GLY A 86 8.78 11.46 6.63
N ASP A 87 8.12 11.01 5.55
CA ASP A 87 8.80 10.78 4.27
C ASP A 87 9.33 12.12 3.71
N PRO A 88 10.65 12.23 3.40
CA PRO A 88 11.27 13.48 2.95
C PRO A 88 10.92 13.89 1.51
N ALA A 89 10.00 13.18 0.84
CA ALA A 89 9.48 13.59 -0.46
C ALA A 89 8.80 14.97 -0.42
N LYS A 90 8.86 15.68 -1.56
CA LYS A 90 8.31 17.05 -1.70
C LYS A 90 6.79 17.11 -1.51
N ARG A 91 6.06 16.06 -1.89
CA ARG A 91 4.61 15.97 -1.73
C ARG A 91 4.22 16.07 -0.25
N LYS A 92 3.29 16.97 0.08
CA LYS A 92 2.89 17.26 1.47
C LYS A 92 1.66 16.47 1.96
N SER A 93 0.89 15.87 1.06
CA SER A 93 -0.36 15.18 1.39
C SER A 93 -0.60 13.99 0.47
N PRO A 94 -1.54 13.08 0.81
CA PRO A 94 -2.05 12.08 -0.12
C PRO A 94 -2.52 12.72 -1.42
N ALA A 95 -2.43 11.95 -2.51
CA ALA A 95 -2.93 12.37 -3.81
C ALA A 95 -4.45 12.50 -3.79
N ARG A 96 -4.96 13.26 -4.75
CA ARG A 96 -6.37 13.35 -5.09
C ARG A 96 -6.69 12.45 -6.27
N ILE A 97 -7.92 11.98 -6.35
CA ILE A 97 -8.44 11.22 -7.50
C ILE A 97 -8.13 11.97 -8.81
N ALA A 98 -8.36 13.28 -8.84
CA ALA A 98 -8.12 14.11 -10.02
C ALA A 98 -6.64 14.22 -10.44
N GLU A 99 -5.70 13.84 -9.57
CA GLU A 99 -4.27 13.80 -9.90
C GLU A 99 -3.87 12.47 -10.58
N VAL A 100 -4.70 11.42 -10.49
CA VAL A 100 -4.43 10.12 -11.11
C VAL A 100 -4.82 10.16 -12.60
N ARG A 101 -3.84 10.21 -13.48
CA ARG A 101 -4.06 10.33 -14.94
C ARG A 101 -4.41 9.03 -15.63
N ASP A 102 -4.07 7.89 -15.04
CA ASP A 102 -4.39 6.56 -15.56
C ASP A 102 -4.92 5.63 -14.45
N PRO A 103 -6.15 5.84 -14.00
CA PRO A 103 -6.68 5.11 -12.85
C PRO A 103 -6.79 3.60 -13.08
N ALA A 104 -6.87 3.15 -14.34
CA ALA A 104 -6.85 1.74 -14.71
C ALA A 104 -5.44 1.13 -14.70
N ARG A 105 -4.38 1.93 -14.59
CA ARG A 105 -2.98 1.44 -14.51
C ARG A 105 -2.27 1.85 -13.24
N THR A 106 -2.87 2.69 -12.40
CA THR A 106 -2.31 3.06 -11.09
C THR A 106 -2.78 2.12 -9.99
N ALA A 107 -1.88 1.27 -9.50
CA ALA A 107 -2.11 0.36 -8.39
C ALA A 107 -2.45 1.14 -7.11
N LEU A 108 -3.52 0.71 -6.45
CA LEU A 108 -4.01 1.27 -5.20
C LEU A 108 -3.69 0.33 -4.04
N PHE A 109 -4.03 -0.95 -4.18
CA PHE A 109 -3.69 -2.00 -3.21
C PHE A 109 -3.06 -3.21 -3.89
N GLY A 110 -2.26 -3.97 -3.15
CA GLY A 110 -1.70 -5.24 -3.60
C GLY A 110 -1.65 -6.26 -2.46
N ASP A 111 -1.37 -7.52 -2.79
CA ASP A 111 -1.00 -8.53 -1.80
C ASP A 111 0.38 -8.20 -1.22
N GLY A 112 0.44 -7.48 -0.11
CA GLY A 112 1.67 -6.98 0.47
C GLY A 112 2.52 -8.06 1.13
N GLN A 113 3.78 -8.20 0.69
CA GLN A 113 4.76 -9.08 1.30
C GLN A 113 6.18 -8.71 0.86
N TYR A 114 7.15 -8.89 1.75
CA TYR A 114 8.58 -8.88 1.45
C TYR A 114 9.26 -10.03 2.20
N GLY A 115 10.59 -10.15 2.09
CA GLY A 115 11.36 -11.22 2.75
C GLY A 115 11.17 -11.34 4.27
N GLY A 116 10.66 -10.31 4.96
CA GLY A 116 10.33 -10.35 6.39
C GLY A 116 8.86 -10.50 6.74
N GLY A 117 7.98 -10.81 5.76
CA GLY A 117 6.55 -11.03 5.97
C GLY A 117 5.64 -9.98 5.30
N ALA A 118 4.37 -9.94 5.69
CA ALA A 118 3.41 -8.98 5.12
C ALA A 118 3.68 -7.56 5.63
N ASN A 119 3.81 -6.59 4.72
CA ASN A 119 3.99 -5.17 5.02
C ASN A 119 2.86 -4.37 4.37
N LYS A 120 2.25 -3.44 5.11
CA LYS A 120 1.11 -2.64 4.65
C LYS A 120 1.44 -1.49 3.70
N PHE A 121 2.72 -1.19 3.48
CA PHE A 121 3.14 -0.01 2.71
C PHE A 121 3.76 -0.39 1.37
N MET A 122 2.98 -0.33 0.29
CA MET A 122 3.45 -0.59 -1.06
C MET A 122 4.42 0.51 -1.49
N ARG A 123 5.57 0.13 -2.04
CA ARG A 123 6.57 1.05 -2.58
C ARG A 123 6.84 0.78 -4.05
N ALA A 124 7.00 1.86 -4.80
CA ALA A 124 7.44 1.81 -6.18
C ALA A 124 8.95 1.44 -6.27
N PRO A 125 9.39 0.73 -7.32
CA PRO A 125 10.75 0.22 -7.43
C PRO A 125 11.82 1.31 -7.61
N VAL A 126 11.47 2.44 -8.23
CA VAL A 126 12.42 3.53 -8.54
C VAL A 126 12.20 4.71 -7.60
N ARG A 127 13.30 5.26 -7.08
CA ARG A 127 13.27 6.42 -6.19
C ARG A 127 12.93 7.70 -6.94
N GLU A 128 11.93 8.43 -6.44
CA GLU A 128 11.52 9.71 -7.01
C GLU A 128 11.26 10.74 -5.90
N VAL A 129 12.19 11.70 -5.74
CA VAL A 129 12.17 12.68 -4.63
C VAL A 129 10.90 13.53 -4.59
N ALA A 130 10.21 13.70 -5.72
CA ALA A 130 8.95 14.42 -5.76
C ALA A 130 7.85 13.71 -4.95
N PHE A 131 7.80 12.38 -4.99
CA PHE A 131 6.68 11.58 -4.48
C PHE A 131 7.05 10.66 -3.31
N ASP A 132 8.24 10.04 -3.38
CA ASP A 132 8.76 9.09 -2.40
C ASP A 132 10.29 9.10 -2.43
N ALA A 133 10.89 9.68 -1.39
CA ALA A 133 12.33 9.84 -1.28
C ALA A 133 13.00 8.68 -0.51
N SER A 134 12.26 7.63 -0.16
CA SER A 134 12.76 6.49 0.60
C SER A 134 13.86 5.71 -0.13
N GLY A 135 14.78 5.13 0.64
CA GLY A 135 15.91 4.35 0.15
C GLY A 135 15.54 2.91 -0.24
N LYS A 136 16.52 2.19 -0.80
CA LYS A 136 16.36 0.82 -1.32
C LYS A 136 15.71 -0.14 -0.32
N SER A 137 16.17 -0.17 0.94
CA SER A 137 15.65 -1.10 1.95
C SER A 137 14.15 -0.93 2.21
N ILE A 138 13.66 0.32 2.28
CA ILE A 138 12.24 0.63 2.46
C ILE A 138 11.43 0.21 1.23
N ARG A 139 11.99 0.35 0.03
CA ARG A 139 11.33 -0.09 -1.21
C ARG A 139 11.19 -1.60 -1.28
N LEU A 140 12.26 -2.34 -0.99
CA LEU A 140 12.22 -3.80 -0.92
C LEU A 140 11.17 -4.29 0.09
N ALA A 141 11.02 -3.57 1.21
CA ALA A 141 10.02 -3.88 2.22
C ALA A 141 8.57 -3.63 1.73
N GLY A 142 8.35 -2.89 0.65
CA GLY A 142 7.04 -2.56 0.09
C GLY A 142 6.67 -3.34 -1.17
N THR A 143 7.27 -4.53 -1.35
CA THR A 143 6.99 -5.45 -2.47
C THR A 143 5.65 -6.17 -2.30
N GLN A 144 5.28 -6.96 -3.30
CA GLN A 144 4.10 -7.83 -3.31
C GLN A 144 4.47 -9.29 -3.13
N GLY A 145 3.61 -10.05 -2.46
CA GLY A 145 3.64 -11.50 -2.39
C GLY A 145 2.86 -12.15 -3.53
N PHE A 146 3.52 -13.00 -4.29
CA PHE A 146 2.97 -13.77 -5.41
C PHE A 146 2.40 -15.12 -4.94
N ARG A 147 1.67 -15.08 -3.82
CA ARG A 147 1.19 -16.25 -3.07
C ARG A 147 -0.10 -16.88 -3.62
N HIS A 148 -0.71 -16.28 -4.64
CA HIS A 148 -1.92 -16.79 -5.28
C HIS A 148 -1.57 -17.61 -6.52
N ARG A 149 -0.98 -18.80 -6.32
CA ARG A 149 -0.49 -19.69 -7.39
C ARG A 149 0.53 -18.98 -8.30
N GLY A 150 1.53 -18.33 -7.70
CA GLY A 150 2.55 -17.56 -8.42
C GLY A 150 2.05 -16.20 -8.92
N LYS A 151 0.90 -15.72 -8.42
CA LYS A 151 0.33 -14.42 -8.77
C LYS A 151 0.09 -13.55 -7.55
N THR A 152 0.03 -12.24 -7.77
CA THR A 152 -0.38 -11.22 -6.80
C THR A 152 -1.67 -10.54 -7.28
N ASN A 153 -2.62 -10.29 -6.38
CA ASN A 153 -3.81 -9.53 -6.70
C ASN A 153 -3.55 -8.05 -6.47
N VAL A 154 -3.93 -7.22 -7.44
CA VAL A 154 -3.75 -5.78 -7.42
C VAL A 154 -5.08 -5.11 -7.69
N ALA A 155 -5.48 -4.20 -6.82
CA ALA A 155 -6.63 -3.35 -7.03
C ALA A 155 -6.17 -1.98 -7.52
N PHE A 156 -6.81 -1.46 -8.55
CA PHE A 156 -6.44 -0.20 -9.21
C PHE A 156 -7.34 0.97 -8.79
N CYS A 157 -6.96 2.19 -9.19
CA CYS A 157 -7.62 3.42 -8.80
C CYS A 157 -9.00 3.64 -9.46
N ASP A 158 -9.36 2.90 -10.49
CA ASP A 158 -10.71 2.87 -11.07
C ASP A 158 -11.65 1.85 -10.37
N GLY A 159 -11.10 1.04 -9.45
CA GLY A 159 -11.84 0.04 -8.69
C GLY A 159 -11.75 -1.40 -9.19
N HIS A 160 -11.17 -1.66 -10.36
CA HIS A 160 -11.01 -3.04 -10.84
C HIS A 160 -9.86 -3.76 -10.11
N VAL A 161 -9.78 -5.08 -10.29
CA VAL A 161 -8.76 -5.95 -9.70
C VAL A 161 -8.20 -6.88 -10.78
N GLU A 162 -6.88 -7.02 -10.82
CA GLU A 162 -6.19 -7.99 -11.69
C GLU A 162 -5.29 -8.92 -10.87
N SER A 163 -5.04 -10.12 -11.40
CA SER A 163 -4.03 -11.05 -10.87
C SER A 163 -2.80 -11.04 -11.78
N LEU A 164 -1.71 -10.45 -11.30
CA LEU A 164 -0.46 -10.29 -12.05
C LEU A 164 0.52 -11.41 -11.70
N ALA A 165 1.24 -11.93 -12.71
CA ALA A 165 2.13 -13.08 -12.57
C ALA A 165 3.62 -12.74 -12.74
N GLN A 166 3.94 -11.53 -13.22
CA GLN A 166 5.31 -11.15 -13.55
C GLN A 166 5.91 -10.26 -12.44
N PRO A 167 6.79 -10.82 -11.58
CA PRO A 167 7.48 -10.04 -10.56
C PRO A 167 8.67 -9.29 -11.17
N TYR A 168 9.04 -8.18 -10.54
CA TYR A 168 10.27 -7.46 -10.88
C TYR A 168 11.17 -7.28 -9.66
N GLN A 169 12.47 -7.31 -9.91
CA GLN A 169 13.51 -7.04 -8.93
C GLN A 169 13.71 -5.53 -8.76
N TYR A 170 14.41 -5.16 -7.69
CA TYR A 170 14.94 -3.81 -7.59
C TYR A 170 15.97 -3.58 -8.70
N GLY A 171 15.72 -2.60 -9.57
CA GLY A 171 16.51 -2.36 -10.79
C GLY A 171 15.75 -2.73 -12.08
N GLY A 172 14.60 -3.39 -11.97
CA GLY A 172 13.66 -3.56 -13.07
C GLY A 172 13.81 -4.84 -13.88
N GLU A 173 14.77 -5.70 -13.56
CA GLU A 173 14.84 -7.04 -14.14
C GLU A 173 13.64 -7.88 -13.70
N GLU A 174 13.14 -8.74 -14.58
CA GLU A 174 12.10 -9.69 -14.22
C GLU A 174 12.64 -10.71 -13.20
N GLY A 175 11.82 -11.01 -12.19
CA GLY A 175 12.13 -11.97 -11.16
C GLY A 175 11.79 -11.48 -9.77
N PHE A 176 12.03 -12.36 -8.81
CA PHE A 176 11.73 -12.10 -7.41
C PHE A 176 12.87 -11.38 -6.69
N THR A 177 12.50 -10.43 -5.83
CA THR A 177 13.41 -9.76 -4.88
C THR A 177 13.71 -10.64 -3.65
N ALA A 178 12.77 -11.50 -3.27
CA ALA A 178 12.89 -12.49 -2.19
C ALA A 178 11.92 -13.64 -2.48
N GLN A 179 11.91 -14.72 -1.68
CA GLN A 179 11.00 -15.86 -1.90
C GLN A 179 9.55 -15.38 -2.15
N ASP A 180 9.06 -15.62 -3.37
CA ASP A 180 7.74 -15.22 -3.87
C ASP A 180 7.38 -13.73 -3.71
N CYS A 181 8.37 -12.82 -3.64
CA CYS A 181 8.15 -11.39 -3.46
C CYS A 181 8.77 -10.54 -4.58
N GLY A 182 8.04 -9.57 -5.13
CA GLY A 182 8.54 -8.70 -6.20
C GLY A 182 7.75 -7.40 -6.38
N PHE A 183 8.27 -6.50 -7.22
CA PHE A 183 7.57 -5.30 -7.68
C PHE A 183 6.58 -5.64 -8.80
N LEU A 184 5.59 -4.76 -9.01
CA LEU A 184 4.51 -4.92 -9.99
C LEU A 184 4.95 -4.60 -11.43
N SER A 185 5.93 -3.72 -11.57
CA SER A 185 6.47 -3.24 -12.84
C SER A 185 7.98 -3.01 -12.72
N PRO A 186 8.72 -2.97 -13.84
CA PRO A 186 10.17 -2.73 -13.80
C PRO A 186 10.52 -1.30 -13.34
N ASP A 187 9.55 -0.38 -13.43
CA ASP A 187 9.65 1.02 -13.06
C ASP A 187 8.39 1.47 -12.30
N ASN A 188 8.16 2.77 -12.21
CA ASN A 188 7.05 3.33 -11.44
C ASN A 188 5.71 3.37 -12.18
N ARG A 189 5.60 2.86 -13.43
CA ARG A 189 4.39 3.03 -14.27
C ARG A 189 3.10 2.45 -13.69
N LEU A 190 3.18 1.37 -12.91
CA LEU A 190 2.00 0.81 -12.23
C LEU A 190 1.72 1.47 -10.88
N TYR A 191 2.53 2.43 -10.47
CA TYR A 191 2.41 3.12 -9.19
C TYR A 191 2.11 4.60 -9.36
N SER A 192 2.59 5.22 -10.44
CA SER A 192 2.61 6.66 -10.64
C SER A 192 1.24 7.26 -10.87
N LEU A 193 1.17 8.57 -10.64
CA LEU A 193 0.02 9.41 -11.01
C LEU A 193 0.00 9.73 -12.51
N GLU A 194 1.13 9.51 -13.20
CA GLU A 194 1.34 9.77 -14.62
C GLU A 194 1.19 8.48 -15.44
N LYS A 195 1.03 8.64 -16.77
CA LYS A 195 0.90 7.55 -17.77
C LYS A 195 2.23 6.88 -18.10
#